data_AF-A0A6F8T3X4-F1
#
_entry.id   AF-A0A6F8T3X4-F1
#
_cell.length_a   1.000
_cell.length_b   1.000
_cell.length_c   1.000
_cell.angle_alpha   90.00
_cell.angle_beta   90.00
_cell.angle_gamma   90.00
#
_symmetry.space_group_name_H-M   'P 1'
#
loop_
_entity.id
_entity.type
_entity.pdbx_description
1 polymer ?
#
loop_
_entity_poly.entity_id
_entity_poly.type
_entity_poly.pdbx_seq_one_letter_code
_entity_poly.pdbx_strand_id
1 'polypeptide(L)' 'MDNAAFHKSEQTKKIIADAQCTLLFLPPYSPDLNPIEKFWANLKAYIKKIIGQFNTLAGAIDYAFQSII' A
#
# COMPACT_ATOMS: atom_id res chain seq x y z
N MET A 1 4.15 4.63 -8.20
CA MET A 1 5.11 4.40 -7.11
C MET A 1 5.50 5.73 -6.51
N ASP A 2 5.66 5.81 -5.19
CA ASP A 2 6.12 7.04 -4.55
C ASP A 2 7.62 7.29 -4.82
N ASN A 3 8.16 8.36 -4.26
CA ASN A 3 9.53 8.82 -4.47
C ASN A 3 10.55 8.29 -3.45
N ALA A 4 10.24 7.25 -2.67
CA ALA A 4 11.21 6.67 -1.74
C ALA A 4 12.52 6.30 -2.47
N ALA A 5 13.68 6.56 -1.85
CA ALA A 5 14.97 6.48 -2.54
C ALA A 5 15.23 5.10 -3.17
N PHE A 6 14.84 4.02 -2.49
CA PHE A 6 15.00 2.64 -2.96
C PHE A 6 14.10 2.29 -4.16
N HIS A 7 13.01 3.03 -4.38
CA HIS A 7 12.16 2.87 -5.57
C HIS A 7 12.84 3.32 -6.87
N LYS A 8 13.90 4.14 -6.76
CA LYS A 8 14.63 4.69 -7.92
C LYS A 8 15.89 3.89 -8.27
N SER A 9 16.22 2.84 -7.52
CA SER A 9 17.39 2.01 -7.79
C SER A 9 17.28 1.31 -9.15
N GLU A 10 18.41 1.09 -9.80
CA GLU A 10 18.45 0.36 -11.09
C GLU A 10 17.96 -1.08 -10.93
N GLN A 11 18.22 -1.71 -9.77
CA GLN A 11 17.72 -3.05 -9.47
C GLN A 11 16.18 -3.08 -9.43
N THR A 12 15.54 -2.11 -8.77
CA THR A 12 14.07 -2.00 -8.73
C THR A 12 13.49 -1.83 -10.14
N LYS A 13 14.07 -0.93 -10.94
CA LYS A 13 13.63 -0.71 -12.34
C LYS A 13 13.75 -1.98 -13.18
N LYS A 14 14.86 -2.71 -13.04
CA LYS A 14 15.10 -3.96 -13.76
C LYS A 14 14.08 -5.03 -13.42
N ILE A 15 13.82 -5.28 -12.13
CA ILE A 15 12.85 -6.30 -11.70
C ILE A 15 11.45 -5.99 -12.24
N ILE A 16 11.04 -4.72 -12.23
CA ILE A 16 9.73 -4.29 -12.75
C ILE A 16 9.65 -4.48 -14.27
N ALA A 17 10.71 -4.13 -15.01
CA ALA A 17 10.77 -4.32 -16.46
C ALA A 17 10.80 -5.80 -16.86
N ASP A 18 11.53 -6.64 -16.12
CA ASP A 18 11.58 -8.09 -16.33
C ASP A 18 10.20 -8.74 -16.09
N ALA A 19 9.38 -8.14 -15.20
CA ALA A 19 7.97 -8.51 -14.99
C ALA A 19 7.00 -7.92 -16.05
N GLN A 20 7.52 -7.29 -17.12
CA GLN A 20 6.75 -6.63 -18.18
C GLN A 20 5.83 -5.51 -17.68
N CYS A 21 6.18 -4.87 -16.56
CA CYS A 21 5.46 -3.74 -16.00
C CYS A 21 6.14 -2.41 -16.35
N THR A 22 5.34 -1.34 -16.42
CA THR A 22 5.84 0.03 -16.59
C THR A 22 5.89 0.75 -15.26
N LEU A 23 7.02 1.37 -14.95
CA LEU A 23 7.19 2.14 -13.72
C LEU A 23 6.72 3.60 -13.91
N LEU A 24 5.64 3.96 -13.20
CA LEU A 24 5.14 5.33 -13.11
C LEU A 24 5.45 5.92 -11.74
N PHE A 25 6.21 7.03 -11.71
CA PHE A 25 6.47 7.79 -10.48
C PHE A 25 5.44 8.89 -10.30
N LEU A 26 5.05 9.10 -9.04
CA LEU A 26 4.25 10.27 -8.66
C LEU A 26 5.13 11.53 -8.61
N PRO A 27 4.56 12.73 -8.81
CA PRO A 27 5.26 13.97 -8.50
C PRO A 27 5.67 14.03 -7.02
N PRO A 28 6.75 14.77 -6.68
CA PRO A 28 7.16 14.94 -5.28
C PRO A 28 6.05 15.53 -4.43
N TYR A 29 5.88 14.99 -3.21
CA TYR A 29 4.88 15.45 -2.23
C TYR A 29 3.43 15.47 -2.74
N SER A 30 3.07 14.56 -3.65
CA SER A 30 1.71 14.42 -4.17
C SER A 30 1.00 13.13 -3.70
N PRO A 31 0.78 12.94 -2.38
CA PRO A 31 0.05 11.77 -1.88
C PRO A 31 -1.42 11.75 -2.34
N ASP A 32 -2.00 12.92 -2.62
CA ASP A 32 -3.34 13.09 -3.16
C ASP A 32 -3.54 12.43 -4.53
N LEU A 33 -2.45 12.29 -5.31
CA LEU A 33 -2.47 11.61 -6.60
C LEU A 33 -2.31 10.09 -6.49
N ASN A 34 -2.11 9.56 -5.28
CA ASN A 34 -1.98 8.13 -5.04
C ASN A 34 -3.33 7.52 -4.61
N PRO A 35 -4.03 6.77 -5.47
CA PRO A 35 -5.39 6.30 -5.16
C PRO A 35 -5.47 5.38 -3.94
N ILE A 36 -4.36 4.72 -3.57
CA ILE A 36 -4.31 3.81 -2.42
C ILE A 36 -4.42 4.54 -1.07
N GLU A 37 -4.13 5.84 -0.99
CA GLU A 37 -4.18 6.59 0.29
C GLU A 37 -5.59 6.61 0.88
N LYS A 38 -6.60 6.77 0.03
CA LYS A 38 -8.01 6.74 0.45
C LYS A 38 -8.40 5.34 0.95
N PHE A 39 -7.91 4.30 0.29
CA PHE A 39 -8.09 2.93 0.74
C PHE A 39 -7.48 2.72 2.13
N TRP A 40 -6.24 3.19 2.37
CA TRP A 40 -5.58 3.09 3.67
C TRP A 40 -6.33 3.80 4.78
N ALA A 41 -6.86 4.99 4.52
CA ALA A 41 -7.68 5.72 5.50
C ALA A 41 -8.91 4.91 5.94
N ASN A 42 -9.62 4.31 4.98
CA ASN A 42 -10.80 3.50 5.23
C ASN A 42 -10.46 2.19 5.95
N LEU A 43 -9.44 1.48 5.47
CA LEU A 43 -8.97 0.22 6.06
C LEU A 43 -8.56 0.44 7.53
N LYS A 44 -7.77 1.48 7.80
CA LYS A 44 -7.35 1.84 9.16
C LYS A 44 -8.54 2.15 10.06
N ALA A 45 -9.55 2.86 9.55
CA ALA A 45 -10.77 3.15 10.31
C ALA A 45 -11.55 1.88 10.65
N TYR A 46 -11.59 0.91 9.74
CA TYR A 46 -12.23 -0.39 9.97
C TYR A 46 -11.45 -1.24 10.99
N ILE A 47 -10.13 -1.39 10.81
CA ILE A 47 -9.26 -2.15 11.74
C ILE A 47 -9.42 -1.62 13.18
N LYS A 48 -9.43 -0.30 13.37
CA LYS A 48 -9.63 0.30 14.71
C LYS A 48 -10.92 -0.16 15.41
N LYS A 49 -11.99 -0.47 14.66
CA LYS A 49 -13.25 -0.94 15.22
C LYS A 49 -13.20 -2.41 15.66
N ILE A 50 -12.42 -3.22 14.95
CA ILE A 50 -12.41 -4.68 15.14
C ILE A 50 -11.19 -5.19 15.90
N ILE A 51 -10.13 -4.39 16.06
CA ILE A 51 -8.83 -4.84 16.61
C ILE A 51 -8.94 -5.51 17.99
N GLY A 52 -9.89 -5.09 18.83
CA GLY A 52 -10.14 -5.71 20.14
C GLY A 52 -10.71 -7.14 20.09
N GLN A 53 -11.10 -7.62 18.91
CA GLN A 53 -11.61 -8.97 18.67
C GLN A 53 -10.48 -9.95 18.30
N PHE A 54 -9.25 -9.46 18.13
CA PHE A 54 -8.10 -10.24 17.66
C PHE A 54 -6.95 -10.16 18.67
N ASN A 55 -6.18 -11.25 18.75
CA ASN A 55 -5.00 -11.31 19.62
C ASN A 55 -3.80 -10.55 19.03
N THR A 56 -3.80 -10.30 17.72
CA THR A 56 -2.70 -9.62 17.01
C THR A 56 -3.23 -8.61 16.01
N LEU A 57 -2.46 -7.54 15.78
CA LEU A 57 -2.75 -6.58 14.72
C LEU A 57 -2.75 -7.27 13.35
N ALA A 58 -1.83 -8.22 13.11
CA ALA A 58 -1.76 -8.97 11.87
C ALA A 58 -3.07 -9.71 11.58
N GLY A 59 -3.63 -10.43 12.57
CA GLY A 59 -4.91 -11.13 12.40
C GLY A 59 -6.08 -10.19 12.09
N ALA A 60 -6.11 -9.01 12.74
CA ALA A 60 -7.12 -8.00 12.45
C ALA A 60 -6.96 -7.40 11.04
N ILE A 61 -5.71 -7.22 10.57
CA ILE A 61 -5.41 -6.76 9.21
C ILE A 61 -5.85 -7.80 8.19
N ASP A 62 -5.47 -9.07 8.35
CA ASP A 62 -5.81 -10.15 7.42
C ASP A 62 -7.33 -10.29 7.27
N TYR A 63 -8.05 -10.31 8.40
CA TYR A 63 -9.52 -10.33 8.40
C TYR A 63 -10.10 -9.09 7.70
N ALA A 64 -9.55 -7.91 7.97
CA ALA A 64 -10.02 -6.67 7.34
C ALA A 64 -9.83 -6.68 5.82
N PHE A 65 -8.72 -7.18 5.32
CA PHE A 65 -8.49 -7.31 3.88
C PHE A 65 -9.46 -8.30 3.23
N GLN A 66 -9.69 -9.46 3.85
CA GLN A 66 -10.63 -10.47 3.36
C GLN A 66 -12.10 -10.02 3.38
N SER A 67 -12.43 -9.00 4.19
CA SER A 67 -13.80 -8.48 4.30
C SER A 67 -14.12 -7.37 3.31
N ILE A 68 -13.13 -6.85 2.57
CA ILE A 68 -13.27 -5.73 1.62
C ILE A 68 -13.24 -6.21 0.16
N ILE A 69 -12.71 -7.41 -0.10
CA ILE A 69 -12.61 -8.05 -1.42
C ILE A 69 -13.72 -9.10 -1.59
#